data_AF-A0A8S3WH38-F1
#
_entry.id   AF-A0A8S3WH38-F1
#
_cell.length_a   1.000
_cell.length_b   1.000
_cell.length_c   1.000
_cell.angle_alpha   90.00
_cell.angle_beta   90.00
_cell.angle_gamma   90.00
#
_symmetry.space_group_name_H-M   'P 1'
#
loop_
_entity.id
_entity.type
_entity.pdbx_description
1 polymer ?
#
loop_
_entity_poly.entity_id
_entity_poly.type
_entity_poly.pdbx_seq_one_letter_code
_entity_poly.pdbx_strand_id
1 'polypeptide(L)'
;MFAKFNELNSRHRQLSQLKIQWKTMKVNARKKYSTFKKELSKTGGGARPATLNDGIIEIKDLLNPAELLRDHNIYDSDGIIESSSSNKVILATTSETCDNTLQVSQDPIGATPMNKNMGTTSAEKVPKRKLMSNNKKNHDDYLNNMLSHSKKLKEEEHRRRLEMAEEEHAIKIEIHKEKLMGEILELRKVREEQN
;
A
#
# COMPACT_ATOMS: atom_id res chain seq x y z
N MET A 1 -18.63 13.99 -16.65
CA MET A 1 -17.26 14.06 -16.09
C MET A 1 -16.21 13.37 -17.00
N PHE A 2 -16.46 12.14 -17.49
CA PHE A 2 -15.53 11.43 -18.39
C PHE A 2 -15.31 12.08 -19.77
N ALA A 3 -16.37 12.60 -20.41
CA ALA A 3 -16.24 13.30 -21.70
C ALA A 3 -15.28 14.50 -21.64
N LYS A 4 -15.33 15.28 -20.55
CA LYS A 4 -14.44 16.42 -20.30
C LYS A 4 -12.97 16.02 -20.15
N PHE A 5 -12.68 14.84 -19.62
CA PHE A 5 -11.31 14.33 -19.53
C PHE A 5 -10.74 14.03 -20.92
N ASN A 6 -11.53 13.41 -21.79
CA ASN A 6 -11.09 13.10 -23.16
C ASN A 6 -10.99 14.35 -24.04
N GLU A 7 -11.77 15.40 -23.76
CA GLU A 7 -11.67 16.68 -24.45
C GLU A 7 -10.37 17.43 -24.11
N LEU A 8 -9.94 17.37 -22.84
CA LEU A 8 -8.70 17.99 -22.37
C LEU A 8 -7.43 17.21 -22.75
N ASN A 9 -7.57 15.94 -23.17
CA ASN A 9 -6.44 15.10 -23.55
C ASN A 9 -6.43 14.89 -25.05
N SER A 10 -5.28 15.06 -25.70
CA SER A 10 -5.13 14.86 -27.16
C SER A 10 -5.39 13.42 -27.64
N ARG A 11 -5.65 12.48 -26.72
CA ARG A 11 -5.91 11.07 -27.02
C ARG A 11 -7.18 10.64 -26.30
N HIS A 12 -8.16 10.20 -27.08
CA HIS A 12 -9.37 9.59 -26.55
C HIS A 12 -9.03 8.25 -25.88
N ARG A 13 -9.32 8.12 -24.59
CA ARG A 13 -9.13 6.86 -23.84
C ARG A 13 -10.48 6.31 -23.42
N GLN A 14 -10.60 4.99 -23.42
CA GLN A 14 -11.78 4.32 -22.85
C GLN A 14 -11.70 4.29 -21.32
N LEU A 15 -12.85 4.24 -20.65
CA LEU A 15 -12.91 4.20 -19.18
C LEU A 15 -12.17 3.00 -18.60
N SER A 16 -12.26 1.84 -19.25
CA SER A 16 -11.53 0.62 -18.87
C SER A 16 -10.01 0.84 -18.87
N GLN A 17 -9.48 1.51 -19.89
CA GLN A 17 -8.06 1.82 -20.03
C GLN A 17 -7.60 2.78 -18.93
N LEU A 18 -8.39 3.81 -18.62
CA LEU A 18 -8.07 4.73 -17.52
C LEU A 18 -8.06 4.02 -16.16
N LYS A 19 -9.01 3.12 -15.91
CA LYS A 19 -9.04 2.30 -14.69
C LYS A 19 -7.78 1.43 -14.58
N ILE A 20 -7.35 0.81 -15.67
CA ILE A 20 -6.11 0.00 -15.71
C ILE A 20 -4.89 0.90 -15.46
N GLN A 21 -4.80 2.03 -16.17
CA GLN A 21 -3.71 2.98 -16.00
C GLN A 21 -3.61 3.47 -14.55
N TRP A 22 -4.73 3.82 -13.94
CA TRP A 22 -4.79 4.23 -12.54
C TRP A 22 -4.29 3.12 -11.61
N LYS A 23 -4.73 1.88 -11.81
CA LYS A 23 -4.22 0.73 -11.04
C LYS A 23 -2.70 0.59 -11.16
N THR A 24 -2.16 0.68 -12.37
CA THR A 24 -0.72 0.61 -12.63
C THR A 24 0.03 1.77 -11.97
N MET A 25 -0.49 3.00 -12.05
CA MET A 25 0.08 4.17 -11.40
C MET A 25 0.17 3.99 -9.89
N LYS A 26 -0.88 3.50 -9.23
CA LYS A 26 -0.88 3.22 -7.79
C LYS A 26 0.20 2.21 -7.39
N VAL A 27 0.30 1.10 -8.13
CA VAL A 27 1.31 0.06 -7.86
C VAL A 27 2.73 0.62 -8.03
N ASN A 28 2.96 1.36 -9.11
CA ASN A 28 4.26 1.98 -9.38
C ASN A 28 4.65 3.01 -8.31
N ALA A 29 3.69 3.83 -7.87
CA ALA A 29 3.92 4.82 -6.82
C ALA A 29 4.34 4.14 -5.52
N ARG A 30 3.61 3.12 -5.07
CA ARG A 30 3.95 2.33 -3.86
C ARG A 30 5.34 1.71 -3.97
N LYS A 31 5.67 1.12 -5.12
CA LYS A 31 6.99 0.51 -5.37
C LYS A 31 8.10 1.55 -5.25
N LYS A 32 7.97 2.68 -5.95
CA LYS A 32 8.99 3.74 -5.93
C LYS A 32 9.15 4.35 -4.54
N TYR A 33 8.05 4.60 -3.84
CA TYR A 33 8.09 5.11 -2.47
C TYR A 33 8.75 4.12 -1.50
N SER A 34 8.45 2.82 -1.62
CA SER A 34 9.11 1.78 -0.82
C SER A 34 10.61 1.72 -1.08
N THR A 35 11.03 1.76 -2.35
CA THR A 35 12.46 1.81 -2.71
C THR A 35 13.13 3.06 -2.14
N PHE A 36 12.51 4.23 -2.29
CA PHE A 36 13.04 5.48 -1.76
C PHE A 36 13.19 5.43 -0.23
N LYS A 37 12.19 4.94 0.51
CA LYS A 37 12.30 4.77 1.97
C LYS A 37 13.45 3.83 2.34
N LYS A 38 13.62 2.73 1.61
CA LYS A 38 14.73 1.79 1.85
C LYS A 38 16.07 2.45 1.61
N GLU A 39 16.22 3.20 0.53
CA GLU A 39 17.46 3.93 0.22
C GLU A 39 17.75 5.01 1.25
N LEU A 40 16.73 5.75 1.70
CA LEU A 40 16.86 6.76 2.73
C LEU A 40 17.33 6.18 4.07
N SER A 41 16.92 4.94 4.39
CA SER A 41 17.33 4.24 5.61
C SER A 41 18.74 3.61 5.57
N LYS A 42 19.46 3.68 4.44
CA LYS A 42 20.83 3.15 4.35
C LYS A 42 21.81 4.14 5.00
N THR A 43 22.39 3.77 6.13
CA THR A 43 23.38 4.58 6.88
C THR A 43 24.84 4.33 6.47
N GLY A 44 25.08 4.03 5.20
CA GLY A 44 26.37 3.53 4.71
C GLY A 44 27.23 4.52 3.93
N GLY A 45 27.22 5.83 4.25
CA GLY A 45 28.06 6.85 3.59
C GLY A 45 27.86 7.01 2.08
N GLY A 46 26.85 6.37 1.50
CA GLY A 46 26.55 6.42 0.08
C GLY A 46 25.92 7.75 -0.35
N ALA A 47 25.87 7.98 -1.66
CA ALA A 47 25.19 9.14 -2.22
C ALA A 47 23.74 9.20 -1.76
N ARG A 48 23.28 10.41 -1.40
CA ARG A 48 21.89 10.66 -1.00
C ARG A 48 20.96 10.22 -2.14
N PRO A 49 19.87 9.47 -1.86
CA PRO A 49 18.93 9.07 -2.88
C PRO A 49 18.31 10.29 -3.57
N ALA A 50 18.01 10.16 -4.86
CA ALA A 50 17.35 11.20 -5.63
C ALA A 50 15.99 11.56 -5.02
N THR A 51 15.63 12.84 -5.07
CA THR A 51 14.33 13.32 -4.60
C THR A 51 13.19 12.61 -5.35
N LEU A 52 12.14 12.26 -4.61
CA LEU A 52 10.97 11.61 -5.20
C LEU A 52 10.25 12.60 -6.13
N ASN A 53 9.65 12.08 -7.22
CA ASN A 53 8.82 12.89 -8.11
C ASN A 53 7.50 13.27 -7.41
N ASP A 54 7.08 14.53 -7.52
CA ASP A 54 5.87 15.07 -6.88
C ASP A 54 4.61 14.24 -7.15
N GLY A 55 4.42 13.77 -8.39
CA GLY A 55 3.26 12.93 -8.74
C GLY A 55 3.24 11.58 -8.01
N ILE A 56 4.39 11.06 -7.57
CA ILE A 56 4.44 9.85 -6.75
C ILE A 56 4.00 10.15 -5.31
N ILE A 57 4.40 11.32 -4.80
CA ILE A 57 4.03 11.79 -3.46
C ILE A 57 2.51 11.95 -3.40
N GLU A 58 1.93 12.68 -4.34
CA GLU A 58 0.47 12.88 -4.44
C GLU A 58 -0.31 11.56 -4.50
N ILE A 59 0.13 10.62 -5.36
CA ILE A 59 -0.53 9.32 -5.45
C ILE A 59 -0.39 8.55 -4.13
N LYS A 60 0.76 8.63 -3.44
CA LYS A 60 0.94 7.97 -2.14
C LYS A 60 0.05 8.59 -1.07
N ASP A 61 -0.11 9.92 -1.05
CA ASP A 61 -0.95 10.61 -0.08
C ASP A 61 -2.43 10.30 -0.31
N LEU A 62 -2.89 10.30 -1.56
CA LEU A 62 -4.25 9.85 -1.90
C LEU A 62 -4.52 8.38 -1.53
N LEU A 63 -3.46 7.56 -1.45
CA LEU A 63 -3.55 6.16 -1.05
C LEU A 63 -3.39 5.92 0.44
N ASN A 64 -3.18 6.95 1.25
CA ASN A 64 -3.00 6.82 2.69
C ASN A 64 -4.33 6.47 3.37
N PRO A 65 -4.59 5.20 3.75
CA PRO A 65 -5.88 4.82 4.32
C PRO A 65 -6.10 5.46 5.69
N ALA A 66 -5.01 5.81 6.38
CA ALA A 66 -5.03 6.42 7.70
C ALA A 66 -5.62 7.84 7.71
N GLU A 67 -5.74 8.51 6.57
CA GLU A 67 -6.42 9.81 6.49
C GLU A 67 -7.89 9.68 6.07
N LEU A 68 -8.26 8.59 5.41
CA LEU A 68 -9.63 8.33 4.96
C LEU A 68 -10.49 7.60 6.01
N LEU A 69 -9.85 6.91 6.96
CA LEU A 69 -10.49 6.10 7.99
C LEU A 69 -9.88 6.37 9.39
N ARG A 70 -9.64 7.64 9.74
CA ARG A 70 -9.71 7.99 11.18
C ARG A 70 -11.19 7.95 11.58
N ASP A 71 -11.76 6.75 11.62
CA ASP A 71 -12.84 6.51 12.55
C ASP A 71 -12.21 6.74 13.92
N HIS A 72 -12.55 7.89 14.52
CA HIS A 72 -12.25 8.17 15.91
C HIS A 72 -13.03 7.16 16.75
N ASN A 73 -12.48 5.94 16.84
CA ASN A 73 -13.02 4.94 17.73
C ASN A 73 -12.72 5.41 19.15
N ILE A 74 -13.73 6.01 19.79
CA ILE A 74 -13.68 6.48 21.17
C ILE A 74 -13.37 5.35 22.19
N TYR A 75 -13.39 4.09 21.75
CA TYR A 75 -13.04 2.91 22.54
C TYR A 75 -11.63 2.36 22.26
N ASP A 76 -10.89 2.95 21.32
CA ASP A 76 -9.49 2.58 21.08
C ASP A 76 -8.59 3.43 21.99
N SER A 77 -8.22 2.86 23.12
CA SER A 77 -7.42 3.51 24.17
C SER A 77 -5.99 3.89 23.73
N ASP A 78 -5.55 3.43 22.55
CA ASP A 78 -4.25 3.78 21.96
C ASP A 78 -4.34 4.98 21.00
N GLY A 79 -5.53 5.55 20.80
CA GLY A 79 -5.74 6.76 20.04
C GLY A 79 -5.14 7.98 20.75
N ILE A 80 -3.87 8.28 20.50
CA ILE A 80 -3.25 9.55 20.88
C ILE A 80 -4.04 10.67 20.20
N ILE A 81 -4.90 11.33 20.97
CA ILE A 81 -5.60 12.55 20.58
C ILE A 81 -4.54 13.64 20.48
N GLU A 82 -3.91 13.78 19.32
CA GLU A 82 -3.14 14.96 18.99
C GLU A 82 -4.13 16.10 18.79
N SER A 83 -4.51 16.70 19.91
CA SER A 83 -5.34 17.89 19.97
C SER A 83 -4.54 19.06 19.39
N SER A 84 -4.60 19.23 18.07
CA SER A 84 -4.22 20.47 17.42
C SER A 84 -5.26 21.55 17.76
N SER A 85 -5.28 21.97 19.02
CA SER A 85 -5.90 23.22 19.43
C SER A 85 -5.06 24.38 18.89
N SER A 86 -5.62 25.03 17.88
CA SER A 86 -5.71 26.48 17.74
C SER A 86 -4.67 27.32 18.50
N ASN A 87 -3.80 27.99 17.73
CA ASN A 87 -3.21 29.30 18.02
C ASN A 87 -2.80 29.59 19.48
N LYS A 88 -1.55 29.25 19.83
CA LYS A 88 -0.77 30.07 20.77
C LYS A 88 0.62 30.33 20.21
N VAL A 89 0.77 31.57 19.72
CA VAL A 89 2.04 32.29 19.68
C VAL A 89 2.64 32.24 21.08
N ILE A 90 3.77 31.56 21.25
CA ILE A 90 4.72 31.87 22.32
C ILE A 90 6.10 32.00 21.67
N LEU A 91 6.45 33.26 21.48
CA LEU A 91 7.77 33.81 21.28
C LEU A 91 8.70 33.34 22.42
N ALA A 92 9.79 32.66 22.07
CA ALA A 92 10.96 32.56 22.93
C ALA A 92 12.21 32.70 22.05
N THR A 93 12.56 33.96 21.85
CA THR A 93 13.86 34.44 21.37
C THR A 93 14.94 34.07 22.38
N THR A 94 15.97 33.35 21.94
CA THR A 94 17.40 33.59 22.25
C THR A 94 18.20 32.68 21.31
N SER A 95 18.63 33.18 20.16
CA SER A 95 19.99 33.71 19.96
C SER A 95 21.07 32.73 20.39
N GLU A 96 21.63 32.00 19.41
CA GLU A 96 23.08 31.97 19.26
C GLU A 96 23.46 31.65 17.81
N THR A 97 24.29 32.55 17.33
CA THR A 97 24.78 32.78 15.98
C THR A 97 25.94 31.84 15.68
N CYS A 98 25.99 31.25 14.49
CA CYS A 98 27.19 31.33 13.65
C CYS A 98 26.85 30.99 12.20
N ASP A 99 26.77 32.05 11.41
CA ASP A 99 27.08 32.07 9.99
C ASP A 99 28.37 31.30 9.70
N ASN A 100 28.40 30.60 8.56
CA ASN A 100 29.42 30.94 7.56
C ASN A 100 29.00 30.50 6.15
N THR A 101 28.99 31.53 5.32
CA THR A 101 28.86 31.56 3.86
C THR A 101 30.14 31.06 3.18
N LEU A 102 30.03 30.83 1.86
CA LEU A 102 31.10 30.69 0.84
C LEU A 102 31.58 29.25 0.63
N GLN A 103 31.94 28.77 -0.55
CA GLN A 103 31.80 29.13 -1.97
C GLN A 103 32.40 27.93 -2.73
N VAL A 104 31.90 27.68 -3.94
CA VAL A 104 32.66 27.31 -5.16
C VAL A 104 33.84 26.34 -5.02
N SER A 105 33.77 25.17 -5.69
CA SER A 105 34.74 24.83 -6.74
C SER A 105 34.26 23.65 -7.60
N GLN A 106 34.32 23.86 -8.91
CA GLN A 106 34.14 22.90 -9.98
C GLN A 106 35.51 22.30 -10.38
N ASP A 107 35.44 21.16 -11.07
CA ASP A 107 36.47 20.53 -11.94
C ASP A 107 37.31 19.36 -11.33
N PRO A 108 37.99 18.52 -12.16
CA PRO A 108 37.39 17.38 -12.88
C PRO A 108 38.21 16.06 -12.79
N ILE A 109 37.61 14.97 -13.29
CA ILE A 109 38.18 13.72 -13.87
C ILE A 109 39.56 13.22 -13.38
N GLY A 110 39.58 11.99 -12.85
CA GLY A 110 40.79 11.18 -12.72
C GLY A 110 40.49 9.68 -12.71
N ALA A 111 40.67 9.02 -13.86
CA ALA A 111 40.65 7.57 -13.98
C ALA A 111 42.02 6.98 -13.58
N THR A 112 42.05 5.86 -12.85
CA THR A 112 43.21 4.96 -12.85
C THR A 112 42.80 3.53 -12.49
N PRO A 113 43.19 2.51 -13.27
CA PRO A 113 42.96 1.09 -12.98
C PRO A 113 44.26 0.35 -12.62
N MET A 114 44.27 -0.55 -11.61
CA MET A 114 45.23 -1.67 -11.42
C MET A 114 44.55 -2.68 -10.46
N ASN A 115 44.22 -3.93 -10.79
CA ASN A 115 44.91 -5.12 -11.32
C ASN A 115 45.81 -5.87 -10.30
N LYS A 116 45.63 -7.21 -10.29
CA LYS A 116 46.43 -8.31 -9.72
C LYS A 116 46.28 -8.57 -8.22
N ASN A 117 46.43 -9.78 -7.68
CA ASN A 117 46.20 -11.18 -8.05
C ASN A 117 46.78 -11.98 -6.85
N MET A 118 46.35 -13.23 -6.67
CA MET A 118 47.05 -14.33 -5.97
C MET A 118 47.08 -14.36 -4.44
N GLY A 119 46.62 -15.50 -3.89
CA GLY A 119 46.76 -15.85 -2.49
C GLY A 119 46.09 -17.18 -2.15
N THR A 120 46.44 -18.26 -2.86
CA THR A 120 46.15 -19.65 -2.45
C THR A 120 47.01 -20.03 -1.26
N THR A 121 46.42 -20.37 -0.12
CA THR A 121 47.11 -21.16 0.92
C THR A 121 46.19 -22.17 1.59
N SER A 122 46.67 -23.41 1.53
CA SER A 122 46.50 -24.54 2.44
C SER A 122 45.09 -25.03 2.81
N ALA A 123 44.76 -26.18 2.22
CA ALA A 123 43.73 -27.09 2.70
C ALA A 123 44.12 -27.68 4.08
N GLU A 124 43.52 -27.14 5.14
CA GLU A 124 43.56 -27.74 6.46
C GLU A 124 42.39 -28.73 6.60
N LYS A 125 42.71 -30.02 6.72
CA LYS A 125 41.72 -31.11 6.88
C LYS A 125 41.13 -31.07 8.29
N VAL A 126 39.98 -30.42 8.43
CA VAL A 126 39.18 -30.44 9.67
C VAL A 126 38.51 -31.82 9.85
N PRO A 127 38.53 -32.40 11.07
CA PRO A 127 37.85 -33.67 11.37
C PRO A 127 36.33 -33.56 11.16
N LYS A 128 35.78 -34.39 10.26
CA LYS A 128 34.33 -34.48 10.01
C LYS A 128 33.63 -35.06 11.25
N ARG A 129 33.09 -34.19 12.10
CA ARG A 129 32.11 -34.59 13.12
C ARG A 129 30.85 -35.09 12.41
N LYS A 130 30.48 -36.35 12.63
CA LYS A 130 29.19 -36.90 12.20
C LYS A 130 28.08 -36.23 13.02
N LEU A 131 27.38 -35.28 12.41
CA LEU A 131 26.14 -34.71 12.95
C LEU A 131 25.08 -35.82 12.99
N MET A 132 24.65 -36.18 14.19
CA MET A 132 23.49 -37.06 14.40
C MET A 132 22.24 -36.32 13.89
N SER A 133 21.75 -36.74 12.73
CA SER A 133 20.58 -36.19 12.05
C SER A 133 19.29 -36.68 12.70
N ASN A 134 18.91 -36.08 13.83
CA ASN A 134 17.63 -36.39 14.51
C ASN A 134 16.49 -35.40 14.21
N ASN A 135 16.68 -34.42 13.31
CA ASN A 135 15.74 -33.29 13.11
C ASN A 135 14.73 -33.41 11.96
N LYS A 136 14.65 -34.53 11.23
CA LYS A 136 13.76 -34.62 10.05
C LYS A 136 12.26 -34.56 10.38
N LYS A 137 11.84 -35.08 11.55
CA LYS A 137 10.41 -35.15 11.92
C LYS A 137 9.76 -33.77 12.07
N ASN A 138 10.49 -32.78 12.60
CA ASN A 138 9.94 -31.43 12.83
C ASN A 138 9.76 -30.63 11.53
N HIS A 139 10.49 -30.98 10.47
CA HIS A 139 10.40 -30.27 9.19
C HIS A 139 9.14 -30.64 8.42
N ASP A 140 8.77 -31.93 8.43
CA ASP A 140 7.58 -32.41 7.73
C ASP A 140 6.30 -31.90 8.41
N ASP A 141 6.27 -31.81 9.74
CA ASP A 141 5.15 -31.23 10.50
C ASP A 141 4.97 -29.74 10.20
N TYR A 142 6.07 -28.99 10.04
CA TYR A 142 6.02 -27.58 9.67
C TYR A 142 5.43 -27.37 8.26
N LEU A 143 5.89 -28.16 7.29
CA LEU A 143 5.37 -28.09 5.92
C LEU A 143 3.88 -28.48 5.85
N ASN A 144 3.48 -29.52 6.58
CA ASN A 144 2.08 -29.94 6.65
C ASN A 144 1.19 -28.86 7.30
N ASN A 145 1.66 -28.20 8.35
CA ASN A 145 0.91 -27.12 8.99
C ASN A 145 0.76 -25.91 8.05
N MET A 146 1.82 -25.53 7.34
CA MET A 146 1.78 -24.46 6.33
C MET A 146 0.79 -24.76 5.20
N LEU A 147 0.77 -26.02 4.73
CA LEU A 147 -0.13 -26.44 3.67
C LEU A 147 -1.60 -26.46 4.14
N SER A 148 -1.85 -26.93 5.36
CA SER A 148 -3.17 -26.92 6.00
C SER A 148 -3.69 -25.49 6.17
N HIS A 149 -2.85 -24.57 6.68
CA HIS A 149 -3.23 -23.16 6.82
C HIS A 149 -3.53 -22.49 5.48
N SER A 150 -2.71 -22.76 4.45
CA SER A 150 -2.97 -22.25 3.10
C SER A 150 -4.29 -22.77 2.53
N LYS A 151 -4.62 -24.05 2.76
CA LYS A 151 -5.91 -24.63 2.35
C LYS A 151 -7.07 -23.93 3.06
N LYS A 152 -6.96 -23.76 4.38
CA LYS A 152 -7.99 -23.09 5.20
C LYS A 152 -8.24 -21.65 4.74
N LEU A 153 -7.19 -20.90 4.39
CA LEU A 153 -7.34 -19.54 3.86
C LEU A 153 -8.09 -19.50 2.53
N LYS A 154 -7.83 -20.43 1.62
CA LYS A 154 -8.54 -20.51 0.32
C LYS A 154 -9.99 -20.92 0.50
N GLU A 155 -10.27 -21.85 1.40
CA GLU A 155 -11.61 -22.31 1.72
C GLU A 155 -12.44 -21.20 2.39
N GLU A 156 -11.84 -20.44 3.32
CA GLU A 156 -12.42 -19.26 3.93
C GLU A 156 -12.77 -18.19 2.90
N GLU A 157 -11.85 -17.89 1.99
CA GLU A 157 -12.09 -16.93 0.90
C GLU A 157 -13.24 -17.38 0.00
N HIS A 158 -13.29 -18.67 -0.36
CA HIS A 158 -14.38 -19.21 -1.16
C HIS A 158 -15.72 -19.10 -0.43
N ARG A 159 -15.75 -19.44 0.87
CA ARG A 159 -16.96 -19.33 1.71
C ARG A 159 -17.51 -17.91 1.73
N ARG A 160 -16.65 -16.91 1.94
CA ARG A 160 -17.08 -15.49 1.93
C ARG A 160 -17.63 -15.03 0.58
N ARG A 161 -17.10 -15.56 -0.53
CA ARG A 161 -17.64 -15.24 -1.87
C ARG A 161 -19.03 -15.84 -2.06
N LEU A 162 -19.28 -17.02 -1.52
CA LEU A 162 -20.60 -17.65 -1.56
C LEU A 162 -21.61 -16.84 -0.72
N GLU A 163 -21.22 -16.48 0.50
CA GLU A 163 -22.02 -15.68 1.44
C GLU A 163 -22.43 -14.33 0.81
N MET A 164 -21.48 -13.58 0.23
CA MET A 164 -21.82 -12.33 -0.48
C MET A 164 -22.79 -12.55 -1.64
N ALA A 165 -22.63 -13.65 -2.41
CA ALA A 165 -23.53 -13.93 -3.53
C ALA A 165 -24.95 -14.28 -3.03
N GLU A 166 -25.08 -14.96 -1.90
CA GLU A 166 -26.37 -15.25 -1.25
C GLU A 166 -27.02 -13.98 -0.72
N GLU A 167 -26.26 -13.10 -0.07
CA GLU A 167 -26.75 -11.79 0.41
C GLU A 167 -27.22 -10.90 -0.75
N GLU A 168 -26.42 -10.79 -1.82
CA GLU A 168 -26.82 -10.04 -3.03
C GLU A 168 -28.11 -10.60 -3.64
N HIS A 169 -28.24 -11.93 -3.70
CA HIS A 169 -29.44 -12.57 -4.20
C HIS A 169 -30.66 -12.31 -3.30
N ALA A 170 -30.48 -12.36 -1.98
CA ALA A 170 -31.53 -12.08 -1.00
C ALA A 170 -32.03 -10.63 -1.12
N ILE A 171 -31.12 -9.65 -1.20
CA ILE A 171 -31.45 -8.24 -1.39
C ILE A 171 -32.22 -8.04 -2.70
N LYS A 172 -31.79 -8.70 -3.78
CA LYS A 172 -32.47 -8.61 -5.07
C LYS A 172 -33.89 -9.15 -5.05
N ILE A 173 -34.12 -10.26 -4.33
CA ILE A 173 -35.47 -10.79 -4.10
C ILE A 173 -36.32 -9.79 -3.34
N GLU A 174 -35.78 -9.18 -2.28
CA GLU A 174 -36.54 -8.26 -1.45
C GLU A 174 -36.94 -6.99 -2.21
N ILE A 175 -36.01 -6.41 -2.97
CA ILE A 175 -36.31 -5.29 -3.88
C ILE A 175 -37.42 -5.65 -4.88
N HIS A 176 -37.42 -6.89 -5.39
CA HIS A 176 -38.45 -7.33 -6.32
C HIS A 176 -39.83 -7.45 -5.65
N LYS A 177 -39.88 -7.98 -4.42
CA LYS A 177 -41.11 -8.03 -3.63
C LYS A 177 -41.66 -6.65 -3.32
N GLU A 178 -40.81 -5.71 -2.90
CA GLU A 178 -41.21 -4.33 -2.61
C GLU A 178 -41.84 -3.66 -3.83
N LYS A 179 -41.25 -3.85 -5.03
CA LYS A 179 -41.83 -3.34 -6.27
C LYS A 179 -43.20 -3.92 -6.56
N LEU A 180 -43.35 -5.24 -6.42
CA LEU A 180 -44.62 -5.92 -6.64
C LEU A 180 -45.70 -5.42 -5.65
N MET A 181 -45.32 -5.24 -4.39
CA MET A 181 -46.21 -4.69 -3.35
C MET A 181 -46.63 -3.26 -3.66
N GLY A 182 -45.71 -2.42 -4.14
CA GLY A 182 -46.01 -1.06 -4.59
C GLY A 182 -47.03 -1.03 -5.74
N GLU A 183 -46.84 -1.88 -6.75
CA GLU A 183 -47.75 -1.99 -7.90
C GLU A 183 -49.16 -2.46 -7.47
N ILE A 184 -49.25 -3.42 -6.55
CA ILE A 184 -50.53 -3.88 -6.00
C ILE A 184 -51.24 -2.73 -5.25
N LEU A 185 -50.51 -1.93 -4.48
CA LEU A 185 -51.07 -0.78 -3.76
C LEU A 185 -51.58 0.30 -4.73
N GLU A 186 -50.83 0.62 -5.78
CA GLU A 186 -51.29 1.56 -6.80
C GLU A 186 -52.57 1.08 -7.51
N LEU A 187 -52.61 -0.20 -7.90
CA LEU A 187 -53.80 -0.80 -8.51
C LEU A 187 -55.03 -0.76 -7.58
N ARG A 188 -54.83 -0.95 -6.27
CA ARG A 188 -55.92 -0.83 -5.29
C ARG A 188 -56.43 0.62 -5.22
N LYS A 189 -55.53 1.60 -5.17
CA LYS A 189 -55.89 3.01 -5.10
C LYS A 189 -56.68 3.47 -6.33
N VAL A 190 -56.23 3.11 -7.52
CA VAL A 190 -56.95 3.42 -8.78
C VAL A 190 -58.35 2.80 -8.79
N ARG A 191 -58.51 1.59 -8.25
CA ARG A 191 -59.82 0.93 -8.13
C ARG A 191 -60.76 1.64 -7.16
N GLU A 192 -60.23 2.15 -6.04
CA GLU A 192 -61.01 2.91 -5.06
C GLU A 192 -61.46 4.27 -5.61
N GLU A 193 -60.65 4.92 -6.46
CA GLU A 193 -61.00 6.20 -7.11
C GLU A 193 -62.06 6.08 -8.21
N GLN A 194 -62.33 4.87 -8.72
CA GLN A 194 -63.34 4.62 -9.76
C GLN A 194 -64.72 4.18 -9.22
N ASN A 195 -64.83 3.90 -7.92
CA ASN A 195 -66.09 3.56 -7.25
C ASN A 195 -66.62 4.73 -6.42
#